data_AF-A0A0F0KUW4-F1
#
_entry.id   AF-A0A0F0KUW4-F1
#
_cell.length_a   1.000
_cell.length_b   1.000
_cell.length_c   1.000
_cell.angle_alpha   90.00
_cell.angle_beta   90.00
_cell.angle_gamma   90.00
#
_symmetry.space_group_name_H-M   'P 1'
#
loop_
_entity.id
_entity.type
_entity.pdbx_description
1 polymer ?
#
loop_
_entity_poly.entity_id
_entity_poly.type
_entity_poly.pdbx_seq_one_letter_code
_entity_poly.pdbx_strand_id
1 'polypeptide(L)'
;MSMTSETCRAPAPTARMQARDGGVVLRHGDGKHGDRFGARDVWVFTDGDQYLMHYDAAGDHGWLAALATSPDGVHWTKHGPVLDLGHLGAQDSGSASYGTTYFDGRNWHMFYLGTPNVLDDGFRTPAFPYMTMKAEGASA
;
A
#
# COMPACT_ATOMS: atom_id res chain seq x y z
N MET A 1 0.44 46.23 -34.47
CA MET A 1 -0.41 45.34 -33.64
C MET A 1 0.50 44.64 -32.65
N SER A 2 0.46 45.03 -31.38
CA SER A 2 1.23 44.39 -30.31
C SER A 2 0.32 43.37 -29.63
N MET A 3 0.63 42.08 -29.78
CA MET A 3 -0.03 41.02 -29.01
C MET A 3 0.75 40.86 -27.70
N THR A 4 0.17 41.35 -26.60
CA THR A 4 0.63 41.03 -25.25
C THR A 4 0.25 39.59 -24.95
N SER A 5 1.23 38.70 -24.84
CA SER A 5 1.03 37.34 -24.37
C SER A 5 0.62 37.40 -22.90
N GLU A 6 -0.66 37.17 -22.61
CA GLU A 6 -1.11 36.89 -21.25
C GLU A 6 -0.59 35.52 -20.85
N THR A 7 0.47 35.50 -20.04
CA THR A 7 0.89 34.29 -19.33
C THR A 7 -0.23 33.89 -18.38
N CYS A 8 -1.02 32.90 -18.76
CA CYS A 8 -1.97 32.23 -17.89
C CYS A 8 -1.18 31.56 -16.74
N ARG A 9 -1.12 32.21 -15.57
CA ARG A 9 -0.64 31.59 -14.33
C ARG A 9 -1.84 31.01 -13.60
N ALA A 10 -1.81 29.71 -13.34
CA ALA A 10 -2.77 29.08 -12.44
C ALA A 10 -2.75 29.80 -11.07
N PRO A 11 -3.91 29.99 -10.42
CA PRO A 11 -3.98 30.59 -9.11
C PRO A 11 -3.13 29.80 -8.10
N ALA A 12 -2.42 30.51 -7.23
CA ALA A 12 -1.63 29.87 -6.19
C ALA A 12 -2.56 29.07 -5.25
N PRO A 13 -2.18 27.83 -4.85
CA PRO A 13 -3.01 27.02 -3.96
C PRO A 13 -3.20 27.73 -2.62
N THR A 14 -4.45 27.83 -2.17
CA THR A 14 -4.86 28.52 -0.94
C THR A 14 -4.76 27.63 0.30
N ALA A 15 -4.79 26.30 0.12
CA ALA A 15 -4.62 25.33 1.19
C ALA A 15 -3.22 24.70 1.12
N ARG A 16 -2.51 24.71 2.26
CA ARG A 16 -1.29 23.92 2.45
C ARG A 16 -1.35 23.24 3.80
N MET A 17 -0.96 21.96 3.81
CA MET A 17 -0.70 21.25 5.05
C MET A 17 0.66 21.72 5.61
N GLN A 18 0.68 22.21 6.84
CA GLN A 18 1.91 22.52 7.56
C GLN A 18 2.52 21.21 8.07
N ALA A 19 3.21 20.50 7.17
CA ALA A 19 3.79 19.20 7.48
C ALA A 19 5.00 19.35 8.40
N ARG A 20 5.11 18.46 9.39
CA ARG A 20 6.32 18.23 10.19
C ARG A 20 6.79 16.81 9.91
N ASP A 21 8.08 16.64 9.69
CA ASP A 21 8.68 15.32 9.50
C ASP A 21 8.69 14.56 10.84
N GLY A 22 8.08 13.36 10.84
CA GLY A 22 8.05 12.45 11.99
C GLY A 22 9.12 11.36 11.93
N GLY A 23 9.90 11.28 10.85
CA GLY A 23 10.86 10.21 10.61
C GLY A 23 10.21 8.86 10.30
N VAL A 24 11.00 7.80 10.45
CA VAL A 24 10.58 6.42 10.15
C VAL A 24 9.77 5.84 11.31
N VAL A 25 8.48 5.57 11.07
CA VAL A 25 7.55 4.98 12.06
C VAL A 25 7.36 3.46 11.92
N LEU A 26 7.63 2.92 10.74
CA LEU A 26 7.59 1.47 10.48
C LEU A 26 8.88 1.06 9.76
N ARG A 27 9.68 0.20 10.39
CA ARG A 27 10.89 -0.35 9.78
C ARG A 27 10.61 -1.74 9.23
N HIS A 28 11.05 -1.95 8.00
CA HIS A 28 11.15 -3.25 7.38
C HIS A 28 12.40 -4.00 7.86
N GLY A 29 12.58 -5.25 7.45
CA GLY A 29 13.83 -5.98 7.67
C GLY A 29 13.70 -7.24 8.52
N ASP A 30 12.48 -7.62 8.91
CA ASP A 30 12.24 -8.92 9.51
C ASP A 30 11.48 -9.82 8.51
N GLY A 31 11.95 -11.06 8.35
CA GLY A 31 11.26 -12.03 7.49
C GLY A 31 9.95 -12.54 8.11
N LYS A 32 9.72 -12.31 9.40
CA LYS A 32 8.57 -12.81 10.14
C LYS A 32 7.26 -12.22 9.62
N HIS A 33 7.26 -10.93 9.27
CA HIS A 33 6.09 -10.23 8.76
C HIS A 33 6.13 -10.05 7.23
N GLY A 34 6.98 -10.80 6.53
CA GLY A 34 7.06 -10.77 5.08
C GLY A 34 7.69 -9.51 4.49
N ASP A 35 8.29 -8.62 5.30
CA ASP A 35 8.83 -7.33 4.87
C ASP A 35 10.35 -7.26 4.89
N ARG A 36 11.03 -8.39 4.72
CA ARG A 36 12.49 -8.50 4.79
C ARG A 36 13.21 -7.45 3.94
N PHE A 37 12.73 -7.21 2.72
CA PHE A 37 13.37 -6.34 1.74
C PHE A 37 12.79 -4.92 1.72
N GLY A 38 11.58 -4.71 2.23
CA GLY A 38 10.94 -3.40 2.19
C GLY A 38 9.55 -3.38 2.80
N ALA A 39 9.16 -2.21 3.29
CA ALA A 39 7.81 -1.86 3.70
C ALA A 39 7.47 -0.53 3.03
N ARG A 40 6.52 -0.51 2.10
CA ARG A 40 6.18 0.71 1.33
C ARG A 40 4.69 0.78 1.00
N ASP A 41 4.29 1.82 0.26
CA ASP A 41 2.94 1.94 -0.31
C ASP A 41 1.81 1.75 0.73
N VAL A 42 1.75 2.69 1.67
CA VAL A 42 0.89 2.60 2.85
C VAL A 42 -0.52 3.14 2.60
N TRP A 43 -1.50 2.50 3.22
CA TRP A 43 -2.88 2.95 3.35
C TRP A 43 -3.29 2.90 4.82
N VAL A 44 -3.48 4.08 5.43
CA VAL A 44 -3.82 4.21 6.86
C VAL A 44 -5.25 4.67 7.04
N PHE A 45 -5.99 3.98 7.90
CA PHE A 45 -7.36 4.30 8.29
C PHE A 45 -7.59 3.94 9.75
N THR A 46 -8.70 4.39 10.31
CA THR A 46 -9.09 4.08 11.69
C THR A 46 -10.22 3.08 11.72
N ASP A 47 -10.14 2.12 12.64
CA ASP A 47 -11.26 1.26 13.04
C ASP A 47 -11.33 1.26 14.56
N GLY A 48 -12.46 1.76 15.12
CA GLY A 48 -12.57 2.04 16.55
C GLY A 48 -11.54 3.05 17.05
N ASP A 49 -10.75 2.65 18.05
CA ASP A 49 -9.68 3.43 18.68
C ASP A 49 -8.28 3.11 18.14
N GLN A 50 -8.19 2.32 17.06
CA GLN A 50 -6.93 1.91 16.45
C GLN A 50 -6.75 2.53 15.06
N TYR A 51 -5.49 2.82 14.73
CA TYR A 51 -5.02 2.98 13.36
C TYR A 51 -4.65 1.61 12.79
N LEU A 52 -5.11 1.35 11.58
CA LEU A 52 -4.72 0.22 10.76
C LEU A 52 -3.91 0.76 9.58
N MET A 53 -2.82 0.09 9.25
CA MET A 53 -1.99 0.36 8.09
C MET A 53 -1.90 -0.89 7.25
N HIS A 54 -2.47 -0.83 6.05
CA HIS A 54 -2.05 -1.73 4.98
C HIS A 54 -0.79 -1.20 4.32
N TYR A 55 0.14 -2.09 4.02
CA TYR A 55 1.41 -1.74 3.39
C TYR A 55 1.93 -2.89 2.53
N ASP A 56 2.80 -2.57 1.58
CA ASP A 56 3.51 -3.55 0.76
C ASP A 56 4.69 -4.12 1.54
N ALA A 57 4.54 -5.36 1.98
CA ALA A 57 5.61 -6.15 2.55
C ALA A 57 6.36 -6.87 1.42
N ALA A 58 7.58 -6.41 1.13
CA ALA A 58 8.47 -7.05 0.17
C ALA A 58 9.30 -8.13 0.89
N GLY A 59 9.04 -9.40 0.60
CA GLY A 59 9.65 -10.53 1.28
C GLY A 59 10.11 -11.64 0.37
N ASP A 60 10.60 -12.72 0.98
CA ASP A 60 11.15 -13.88 0.28
C ASP A 60 10.09 -14.58 -0.61
N HIS A 61 8.82 -14.49 -0.25
CA HIS A 61 7.72 -15.13 -0.96
C HIS A 61 7.09 -14.26 -2.05
N GLY A 62 7.36 -12.95 -2.07
CA GLY A 62 6.75 -11.99 -2.99
C GLY A 62 6.44 -10.67 -2.29
N TRP A 63 5.73 -9.80 -3.01
CA TRP A 63 5.25 -8.52 -2.51
C TRP A 63 3.78 -8.67 -2.17
N LEU A 64 3.44 -8.53 -0.89
CA LEU A 64 2.11 -8.80 -0.36
C LEU A 64 1.57 -7.62 0.43
N ALA A 65 0.26 -7.39 0.35
CA ALA A 65 -0.44 -6.50 1.25
C ALA A 65 -0.39 -7.09 2.67
N ALA A 66 0.22 -6.36 3.58
CA ALA A 66 0.38 -6.71 4.98
C ALA A 66 -0.30 -5.69 5.88
N LEU A 67 -0.61 -6.09 7.11
CA LEU A 67 -1.27 -5.26 8.11
C LEU A 67 -0.31 -4.91 9.26
N ALA A 68 -0.39 -3.67 9.72
CA ALA A 68 0.11 -3.23 11.01
C ALA A 68 -0.96 -2.41 11.74
N THR A 69 -0.96 -2.43 13.07
CA THR A 69 -1.87 -1.61 13.89
C THR A 69 -1.10 -0.68 14.82
N SER A 70 -1.71 0.45 15.17
CA SER A 70 -1.13 1.43 16.08
C SER A 70 -2.21 2.17 16.88
N PRO A 71 -2.00 2.42 18.18
CA PRO A 71 -2.91 3.24 18.97
C PRO A 71 -2.70 4.75 18.77
N ASP A 72 -1.56 5.16 18.21
CA ASP A 72 -1.14 6.58 18.17
C ASP A 72 -0.63 7.04 16.80
N GLY A 73 -0.61 6.15 15.81
CA GLY A 73 -0.11 6.41 14.46
C GLY A 73 1.42 6.50 14.35
N VAL A 74 2.15 6.29 15.45
CA VAL A 74 3.62 6.43 15.54
C VAL A 74 4.28 5.11 15.89
N HIS A 75 3.72 4.36 16.84
CA HIS A 75 4.23 3.07 17.26
C HIS A 75 3.37 1.94 16.68
N TRP A 76 3.97 1.15 15.79
CA TRP A 76 3.24 0.16 15.00
C TRP A 76 3.58 -1.28 15.41
N THR A 77 2.55 -2.12 15.48
CA THR A 77 2.64 -3.57 15.65
C THR A 77 2.36 -4.25 14.32
N LYS A 78 3.35 -4.98 13.77
CA LYS A 78 3.20 -5.71 12.50
C LYS A 78 2.48 -7.04 12.71
N HIS A 79 1.57 -7.37 11.80
CA HIS A 79 0.83 -8.64 11.77
C HIS A 79 1.25 -9.51 10.58
N GLY A 80 1.80 -8.91 9.53
CA GLY A 80 2.25 -9.61 8.31
C GLY A 80 1.19 -9.62 7.21
N PRO A 81 1.38 -10.43 6.15
CA PRO A 81 0.48 -10.49 5.00
C PRO A 81 -0.97 -10.80 5.40
N VAL A 82 -1.92 -10.08 4.80
CA VAL A 82 -3.37 -10.32 4.92
C VAL A 82 -3.99 -10.82 3.61
N LEU A 83 -3.21 -10.82 2.53
CA LEU A 83 -3.52 -11.48 1.28
C LEU A 83 -2.38 -12.45 0.93
N ASP A 84 -2.76 -13.65 0.49
CA ASP A 84 -1.83 -14.60 -0.11
C ASP A 84 -1.69 -14.34 -1.62
N LEU A 85 -0.62 -14.85 -2.21
CA LEU A 85 -0.54 -14.93 -3.68
C LEU A 85 -1.62 -15.84 -4.23
N GLY A 86 -2.14 -15.49 -5.39
CA GLY A 86 -3.00 -16.37 -6.15
C GLY A 86 -2.29 -17.67 -6.54
N HIS A 87 -3.09 -18.71 -6.79
CA HIS A 87 -2.59 -19.98 -7.34
C HIS A 87 -1.85 -19.76 -8.67
N LEU A 88 -1.01 -20.73 -9.06
CA LEU A 88 -0.24 -20.64 -10.31
C LEU A 88 -1.17 -20.37 -11.51
N GLY A 89 -0.85 -19.33 -12.29
CA GLY A 89 -1.65 -18.89 -13.44
C GLY A 89 -2.72 -17.84 -13.11
N ALA A 90 -2.96 -17.57 -11.82
CA ALA A 90 -3.77 -16.44 -11.39
C ALA A 90 -3.08 -15.10 -11.69
N GLN A 91 -3.88 -14.04 -11.76
CA GLN A 91 -3.45 -12.70 -12.15
C GLN A 91 -2.63 -11.98 -11.08
N ASP A 92 -2.57 -12.54 -9.89
CA ASP A 92 -1.87 -12.10 -8.69
C ASP A 92 -0.92 -13.19 -8.18
N SER A 93 -0.53 -14.13 -9.04
CA SER A 93 0.37 -15.23 -8.69
C SER A 93 1.84 -14.81 -8.50
N GLY A 94 2.21 -13.60 -8.93
CA GLY A 94 3.53 -13.01 -8.71
C GLY A 94 3.55 -11.93 -7.62
N SER A 95 2.46 -11.17 -7.48
CA SER A 95 2.29 -10.13 -6.48
C SER A 95 0.81 -9.88 -6.18
N ALA A 96 0.51 -9.61 -4.91
CA ALA A 96 -0.80 -9.20 -4.41
C ALA A 96 -0.62 -8.06 -3.39
N SER A 97 -0.35 -6.85 -3.88
CA SER A 97 0.14 -5.72 -3.07
C SER A 97 -0.68 -4.44 -3.31
N TYR A 98 -0.31 -3.30 -2.75
CA TYR A 98 -0.97 -1.99 -2.85
C TYR A 98 -2.44 -2.00 -2.40
N GLY A 99 -2.71 -2.53 -1.21
CA GLY A 99 -4.06 -2.69 -0.69
C GLY A 99 -4.70 -1.39 -0.21
N THR A 100 -5.65 -0.84 -0.96
CA THR A 100 -6.53 0.25 -0.50
C THR A 100 -7.83 -0.33 0.06
N THR A 101 -8.15 0.02 1.31
CA THR A 101 -9.22 -0.63 2.07
C THR A 101 -10.38 0.30 2.35
N TYR A 102 -11.58 -0.23 2.20
CA TYR A 102 -12.85 0.46 2.40
C TYR A 102 -13.88 -0.46 3.06
N PHE A 103 -14.62 0.05 4.05
CA PHE A 103 -15.74 -0.66 4.66
C PHE A 103 -17.06 -0.13 4.11
N ASP A 104 -17.91 -1.00 3.56
CA ASP A 104 -19.19 -0.62 2.93
C ASP A 104 -20.37 -0.58 3.92
N GLY A 105 -20.11 -0.76 5.22
CA GLY A 105 -21.12 -0.91 6.26
C GLY A 105 -21.49 -2.37 6.59
N ARG A 106 -20.97 -3.33 5.81
CA ARG A 106 -21.17 -4.78 6.02
C ARG A 106 -19.89 -5.58 5.89
N ASN A 107 -19.13 -5.37 4.82
CA ASN A 107 -17.90 -6.07 4.51
C ASN A 107 -16.74 -5.10 4.30
N TRP A 108 -15.54 -5.57 4.61
CA TRP A 108 -14.31 -4.91 4.22
C TRP A 108 -13.98 -5.28 2.79
N HIS A 109 -13.57 -4.29 2.01
CA HIS A 109 -13.11 -4.43 0.64
C HIS A 109 -11.67 -3.95 0.56
N MET A 110 -10.82 -4.71 -0.11
CA MET A 110 -9.49 -4.27 -0.48
C MET A 110 -9.37 -4.25 -1.99
N PHE A 111 -9.04 -3.10 -2.57
CA PHE A 111 -8.64 -2.98 -3.96
C PHE A 111 -7.11 -2.95 -4.00
N TYR A 112 -6.53 -3.88 -4.74
CA TYR A 112 -5.10 -4.16 -4.70
C TYR A 112 -4.52 -4.36 -6.10
N LEU A 113 -3.21 -4.22 -6.20
CA LEU A 113 -2.41 -4.51 -7.38
C LEU A 113 -2.09 -6.01 -7.45
N GLY A 114 -2.57 -6.66 -8.51
CA GLY A 114 -2.18 -8.00 -8.91
C GLY A 114 -1.22 -7.97 -10.11
N THR A 115 -0.25 -8.89 -10.12
CA THR A 115 0.45 -9.28 -11.35
C THR A 115 0.93 -10.74 -11.26
N PRO A 116 0.91 -11.51 -12.37
CA PRO A 116 1.59 -12.80 -12.44
C PRO A 116 3.11 -12.67 -12.66
N ASN A 117 3.61 -11.46 -12.96
CA ASN A 117 4.97 -11.23 -13.41
C ASN A 117 5.83 -10.59 -12.31
N VAL A 118 7.03 -11.14 -12.13
CA VAL A 118 8.06 -10.60 -11.24
C VAL A 118 9.41 -10.61 -11.95
N LEU A 119 10.29 -9.69 -11.59
CA LEU A 119 11.67 -9.66 -12.08
C LEU A 119 12.52 -10.74 -11.39
N ASP A 120 13.50 -11.27 -12.13
CA ASP A 120 14.55 -12.15 -11.57
C ASP A 120 15.71 -11.31 -11.03
N ASP A 121 15.44 -10.54 -9.98
CA ASP A 121 16.36 -9.56 -9.38
C ASP A 121 16.74 -9.90 -7.92
N GLY A 122 16.33 -11.07 -7.44
CA GLY A 122 16.49 -11.49 -6.04
C GLY A 122 15.49 -10.86 -5.06
N PHE A 123 14.71 -9.87 -5.49
CA PHE A 123 13.65 -9.22 -4.71
C PHE A 123 12.25 -9.56 -5.21
N ARG A 124 12.14 -10.23 -6.36
CA ARG A 124 10.88 -10.59 -7.03
C ARG A 124 10.01 -9.36 -7.27
N THR A 125 10.64 -8.26 -7.71
CA THR A 125 9.94 -6.98 -7.91
C THR A 125 8.76 -7.17 -8.88
N PRO A 126 7.54 -6.74 -8.52
CA PRO A 126 6.38 -6.84 -9.39
C PRO A 126 6.63 -6.19 -10.74
N ALA A 127 6.20 -6.84 -11.82
CA ALA A 127 6.41 -6.37 -13.19
C ALA A 127 5.11 -6.31 -13.99
N PHE A 128 5.12 -5.53 -15.07
CA PHE A 128 3.94 -5.33 -15.92
C PHE A 128 3.45 -6.62 -16.60
N PRO A 129 2.14 -6.69 -16.94
CA PRO A 129 1.12 -5.69 -16.65
C PRO A 129 0.65 -5.75 -15.19
N TYR A 130 0.22 -4.61 -14.66
CA TYR A 130 -0.45 -4.53 -13.36
C TYR A 130 -1.96 -4.50 -13.55
N MET A 131 -2.66 -5.10 -12.61
CA MET A 131 -4.11 -5.23 -12.65
C MET A 131 -4.69 -4.77 -11.32
N THR A 132 -5.79 -4.03 -11.37
CA THR A 132 -6.58 -3.74 -10.17
C THR A 132 -7.48 -4.94 -9.88
N MET A 133 -7.23 -5.56 -8.74
CA MET A 133 -7.94 -6.71 -8.22
C MET A 133 -8.76 -6.31 -6.99
N LYS A 134 -9.67 -7.18 -6.55
CA LYS A 134 -10.53 -6.94 -5.39
C LYS A 134 -10.58 -8.16 -4.50
N ALA A 135 -10.40 -7.95 -3.20
CA ALA A 135 -10.64 -8.92 -2.14
C ALA A 135 -11.72 -8.38 -1.20
N GLU A 136 -12.39 -9.29 -0.49
CA GLU A 136 -13.39 -8.93 0.52
C GLU A 136 -13.29 -9.83 1.75
N GLY A 137 -13.62 -9.27 2.91
CA GLY A 137 -13.50 -9.95 4.20
C GLY A 137 -14.50 -9.43 5.23
N ALA A 138 -14.72 -10.23 6.28
CA ALA A 138 -15.53 -9.83 7.42
C ALA A 138 -14.76 -8.94 8.41
N SER A 139 -13.44 -8.86 8.27
CA SER A 139 -12.52 -8.01 9.04
C SER A 139 -11.58 -7.27 8.09
N ALA A 140 -11.04 -6.16 8.59
CA ALA A 140 -10.00 -5.40 7.91
C ALA A 140 -8.72 -6.21 7.72
#